data_AF-X1KBK7-F1
#
_entry.id   AF-X1KBK7-F1
#
_cell.length_a   1.000
_cell.length_b   1.000
_cell.length_c   1.000
_cell.angle_alpha   90.00
_cell.angle_beta   90.00
_cell.angle_gamma   90.00
#
_symmetry.space_group_name_H-M   'P 1'
#
loop_
_entity.id
_entity.type
_entity.pdbx_description
1 polymer ?
#
loop_
_entity_poly.entity_id
_entity_poly.type
_entity_poly.pdbx_seq_one_letter_code
_entity_poly.pdbx_strand_id
1 'polypeptide(L)'
;MDIDDERIREAVRRTEILRAPKQSLATFGMTNIYYYLVTEPVYSELIKNVTETVIREGRVIAEKPRIVTPYYLSRLEGFSSEARRYFEALIKVHGANAPGLFYTYKNEPKELNIVSDNLLSVVDKLNA
;
A
#
# COMPACT_ATOMS: atom_id res chain seq x y z
N MET A 1 -11.43 12.04 17.98
CA MET A 1 -10.61 11.72 16.80
C MET A 1 -9.30 11.20 17.35
N ASP A 2 -8.95 9.95 17.02
CA ASP A 2 -7.86 9.25 17.70
C ASP A 2 -6.51 9.88 17.32
N ILE A 3 -5.50 9.79 18.19
CA ILE A 3 -4.15 10.36 17.94
C ILE A 3 -3.55 9.81 16.63
N ASP A 4 -3.89 8.58 16.26
CA ASP A 4 -3.47 7.95 15.01
C ASP A 4 -4.07 8.62 13.76
N ASP A 5 -5.28 9.18 13.85
CA ASP A 5 -5.93 9.87 12.74
C ASP A 5 -5.17 11.15 12.37
N GLU A 6 -4.62 11.86 13.36
CA GLU A 6 -3.88 13.11 13.12
C GLU A 6 -2.51 12.83 12.49
N ARG A 7 -1.83 11.76 12.92
CA ARG A 7 -0.56 11.33 12.31
C ARG A 7 -0.74 10.92 10.85
N ILE A 8 -1.80 10.17 10.55
CA ILE A 8 -2.13 9.78 9.18
C ILE A 8 -2.44 11.03 8.34
N ARG A 9 -3.24 11.96 8.87
CA ARG A 9 -3.56 13.21 8.18
C ARG A 9 -2.32 14.04 7.88
N GLU A 10 -1.40 14.15 8.82
CA GLU A 10 -0.16 14.89 8.62
C GLU A 10 0.73 14.22 7.57
N ALA A 11 0.84 12.90 7.59
CA ALA A 11 1.56 12.15 6.57
C ALA A 11 0.97 12.38 5.17
N VAL A 12 -0.37 12.37 5.05
CA VAL A 12 -1.06 12.68 3.78
C VAL A 12 -0.80 14.12 3.33
N ARG A 13 -0.81 15.09 4.25
CA ARG A 13 -0.54 16.50 3.92
C ARG A 13 0.89 16.76 3.46
N ARG A 14 1.86 16.01 4.00
CA ARG A 14 3.29 16.14 3.66
C ARG A 14 3.73 15.26 2.49
N THR A 15 2.86 14.40 1.98
CA THR A 15 3.19 13.52 0.86
C THR A 15 2.67 14.12 -0.45
N GLU A 16 3.58 14.33 -1.39
CA GLU A 16 3.25 14.81 -2.74
C GLU A 16 3.51 13.73 -3.79
N ILE A 17 2.63 13.66 -4.79
CA ILE A 17 2.81 12.77 -5.94
C ILE A 17 3.61 13.53 -7.02
N LEU A 18 4.90 13.27 -7.09
CA LEU A 18 5.79 13.90 -8.07
C LEU A 18 5.61 13.36 -9.49
N ARG A 19 5.28 12.07 -9.62
CA ARG A 19 5.05 11.41 -10.90
C ARG A 19 3.89 10.43 -10.82
N ALA A 20 2.83 10.72 -11.57
CA ALA A 20 1.70 9.82 -11.72
C ALA A 20 2.08 8.55 -12.51
N PRO A 21 1.44 7.40 -12.25
CA PRO A 21 1.63 6.21 -13.08
C PRO A 21 1.21 6.50 -14.53
N LYS A 22 2.02 6.05 -15.50
CA LYS A 22 1.73 6.22 -16.94
C LYS A 22 0.49 5.46 -17.39
N GLN A 23 0.16 4.36 -16.71
CA GLN A 23 -1.03 3.56 -16.97
C GLN A 23 -2.07 3.79 -15.88
N SER A 24 -3.35 3.87 -16.28
CA SER A 24 -4.46 3.85 -15.34
C SER A 24 -4.53 2.50 -14.61
N LEU A 25 -4.99 2.52 -13.36
CA LEU A 25 -5.23 1.30 -12.59
C LEU A 25 -6.23 0.41 -13.34
N ALA A 26 -5.93 -0.88 -13.45
CA ALA A 26 -6.82 -1.81 -14.13
C ALA A 26 -8.09 -2.01 -13.29
N THR A 27 -9.27 -1.73 -13.86
CA THR A 27 -10.56 -1.90 -13.15
C THR A 27 -10.89 -3.36 -12.88
N PHE A 28 -10.58 -4.24 -13.83
CA PHE A 28 -10.87 -5.69 -13.77
C PHE A 28 -9.65 -6.56 -14.05
N GLY A 29 -8.46 -5.95 -14.12
CA GLY A 29 -7.18 -6.62 -14.33
C GLY A 29 -6.31 -6.54 -13.08
N MET A 30 -5.11 -7.11 -13.16
CA MET A 30 -4.10 -6.89 -12.13
C MET A 30 -3.47 -5.51 -12.35
N THR A 31 -3.41 -4.72 -11.29
CA THR A 31 -2.61 -3.50 -11.24
C THR A 31 -1.29 -3.84 -10.57
N ASN A 32 -0.17 -3.57 -11.23
CA ASN A 32 1.16 -3.70 -10.65
C ASN A 32 1.93 -2.40 -10.91
N ILE A 33 2.09 -1.60 -9.87
CA ILE A 33 2.78 -0.31 -9.93
C ILE A 33 4.06 -0.42 -9.14
N TYR A 34 5.17 -0.20 -9.83
CA TYR A 34 6.45 0.02 -9.19
C TYR A 34 6.60 1.50 -8.87
N TYR A 35 6.99 1.81 -7.63
CA TYR A 35 7.06 3.17 -7.11
C TYR A 35 8.41 3.45 -6.44
N TYR A 36 8.76 4.73 -6.40
CA TYR A 36 9.82 5.29 -5.59
C TYR A 36 9.21 6.18 -4.53
N LEU A 37 9.65 6.02 -3.28
CA LEU A 37 9.36 6.93 -2.18
C LEU A 37 10.66 7.62 -1.79
N VAL A 38 10.70 8.93 -1.98
CA VAL A 38 11.88 9.76 -1.74
C VAL A 38 11.61 10.61 -0.51
N THR A 39 12.47 10.54 0.49
CA THR A 39 12.32 11.25 1.77
C THR A 39 13.66 11.76 2.27
N GLU A 40 13.64 12.83 3.06
CA GLU A 40 14.80 13.20 3.88
C GLU A 40 14.94 12.24 5.08
N PRO A 41 16.18 11.93 5.51
CA PRO A 41 16.40 11.09 6.67
C PRO A 41 16.02 11.80 7.97
N VAL A 42 15.37 11.10 8.90
CA VAL A 42 14.91 11.66 10.19
C VAL A 42 16.06 12.29 11.02
N TYR A 43 17.29 11.77 10.87
CA TYR A 43 18.45 12.29 11.58
C TYR A 43 18.99 13.62 11.02
N SER A 44 18.49 14.11 9.88
CA SER A 44 18.86 15.42 9.34
C SER A 44 18.50 16.57 10.29
N GLU A 45 17.46 16.39 11.13
CA GLU A 45 17.07 17.35 12.15
C GLU A 45 18.09 17.45 13.30
N LEU A 46 18.85 16.38 13.53
CA LEU A 46 19.83 16.27 14.62
C LEU A 46 21.25 16.65 14.16
N ILE A 47 21.61 16.30 12.92
CA ILE A 47 22.94 16.53 12.35
C ILE A 47 22.84 17.60 11.26
N LYS A 48 23.27 18.82 11.60
CA LYS A 48 23.32 19.93 10.64
C LYS A 48 24.33 19.63 9.53
N ASN A 49 24.02 20.09 8.30
CA ASN A 49 24.81 19.94 7.07
C ASN A 49 24.87 18.54 6.42
N VAL A 50 23.96 17.62 6.78
CA VAL A 50 23.82 16.36 6.04
C VAL A 50 22.85 16.58 4.88
N THR A 51 23.37 16.51 3.65
CA THR A 51 22.55 16.53 2.43
C THR A 51 22.45 15.11 1.90
N GLU A 52 21.48 14.38 2.43
CA GLU A 52 21.22 12.99 2.06
C GLU A 52 19.74 12.81 1.77
N THR A 53 19.47 11.90 0.84
CA THR A 53 18.12 11.52 0.43
C THR A 53 17.97 10.01 0.56
N VAL A 54 16.88 9.57 1.16
CA VAL A 54 16.53 8.16 1.28
C VAL A 54 15.54 7.80 0.18
N ILE A 55 15.92 6.83 -0.65
CA ILE A 55 15.11 6.30 -1.73
C ILE A 55 14.63 4.91 -1.31
N ARG A 56 13.32 4.71 -1.27
CA ARG A 56 12.71 3.40 -1.05
C ARG A 56 11.96 2.97 -2.29
N GLU A 57 12.15 1.73 -2.66
CA GLU A 57 11.49 1.12 -3.81
C GLU A 57 10.44 0.13 -3.34
N GLY A 58 9.38 -0.01 -4.12
CA GLY A 58 8.38 -1.03 -3.85
C GLY A 58 7.47 -1.28 -5.02
N ARG A 59 6.64 -2.32 -4.88
CA ARG A 59 5.56 -2.63 -5.79
C ARG A 59 4.24 -2.66 -5.04
N VAL A 60 3.27 -1.90 -5.55
CA VAL A 60 1.88 -2.02 -5.18
C VAL A 60 1.21 -2.95 -6.17
N ILE A 61 0.71 -4.07 -5.67
CA ILE A 61 -0.01 -5.07 -6.45
C ILE A 61 -1.45 -5.10 -5.95
N ALA A 62 -2.39 -4.78 -6.84
CA ALA A 62 -3.81 -5.04 -6.64
C ALA A 62 -4.24 -6.12 -7.62
N GLU A 63 -4.65 -7.27 -7.10
CA GLU A 63 -5.09 -8.39 -7.92
C GLU A 63 -6.47 -8.15 -8.53
N LYS A 64 -6.76 -8.89 -9.59
CA LYS A 64 -8.08 -8.90 -10.20
C LYS A 64 -9.13 -9.32 -9.15
N PRO A 65 -10.21 -8.55 -8.95
CA PRO A 65 -11.26 -8.92 -8.02
C PRO A 65 -11.87 -10.28 -8.38
N ARG A 66 -12.15 -11.08 -7.36
CA ARG A 66 -12.81 -12.37 -7.50
C ARG A 66 -14.17 -12.33 -6.82
N ILE A 67 -15.18 -12.89 -7.48
CA ILE A 67 -16.48 -13.14 -6.84
C ILE A 67 -16.32 -14.40 -6.01
N VAL A 68 -16.62 -14.29 -4.72
CA VAL A 68 -16.50 -15.39 -3.75
C VAL A 68 -17.79 -15.50 -2.95
N THR A 69 -18.02 -16.65 -2.36
CA THR A 69 -19.13 -16.84 -1.42
C THR A 69 -18.59 -17.02 0.00
N PRO A 70 -19.30 -16.52 1.04
CA PRO A 70 -18.92 -16.74 2.43
C PRO A 70 -18.74 -18.23 2.76
N TYR A 71 -19.55 -19.10 2.15
CA TYR A 71 -19.44 -20.55 2.31
C TYR A 71 -18.15 -21.14 1.73
N TYR A 72 -17.68 -20.63 0.58
CA TYR A 72 -16.39 -21.04 0.04
C TYR A 72 -15.26 -20.59 0.97
N LEU A 73 -15.29 -19.33 1.43
CA LEU A 73 -14.25 -18.75 2.29
C LEU A 73 -14.15 -19.43 3.66
N SER A 74 -15.28 -19.83 4.28
CA SER A 74 -15.27 -20.50 5.59
C SER A 74 -14.62 -21.87 5.57
N ARG A 75 -14.53 -22.51 4.40
CA ARG A 75 -13.93 -23.84 4.19
C ARG A 75 -12.45 -23.79 3.80
N LEU A 76 -11.88 -22.60 3.61
CA LEU A 76 -10.47 -22.46 3.31
C LEU A 76 -9.62 -22.64 4.57
N GLU A 77 -8.48 -23.30 4.39
CA GLU A 77 -7.45 -23.42 5.41
C GLU A 77 -6.55 -22.17 5.43
N GLY A 78 -5.99 -21.84 6.59
CA GLY A 78 -5.12 -20.67 6.77
C GLY A 78 -5.81 -19.40 7.30
N PHE A 79 -7.14 -19.37 7.43
CA PHE A 79 -7.85 -18.29 8.11
C PHE A 79 -7.86 -18.47 9.64
N SER A 80 -7.79 -17.36 10.37
CA SER A 80 -7.90 -17.35 11.83
C SER A 80 -9.30 -17.75 12.31
N SER A 81 -9.43 -18.03 13.61
CA SER A 81 -10.72 -18.42 14.20
C SER A 81 -11.76 -17.29 14.12
N GLU A 82 -11.29 -16.04 14.19
CA GLU A 82 -12.08 -14.80 14.06
C GLU A 82 -12.62 -14.67 12.65
N ALA A 83 -11.78 -14.89 11.63
CA ALA A 83 -12.19 -14.83 10.24
C ALA A 83 -13.26 -15.89 9.92
N ARG A 84 -13.11 -17.12 10.44
CA ARG A 84 -14.13 -18.17 10.30
C ARG A 84 -15.46 -17.77 10.92
N ARG A 85 -15.44 -17.26 12.16
CA ARG A 85 -16.65 -16.77 12.85
C ARG A 85 -17.33 -15.64 12.06
N TYR A 86 -16.54 -14.75 11.46
CA TYR A 86 -17.06 -13.69 10.60
C TYR A 86 -17.77 -14.26 9.36
N PHE A 87 -17.17 -15.22 8.66
CA PHE A 87 -17.81 -15.86 7.51
C PHE A 87 -19.07 -16.64 7.90
N GLU A 88 -19.08 -17.34 9.03
CA GLU A 88 -20.28 -18.01 9.55
C GLU A 88 -21.41 -17.02 9.86
N ALA A 89 -21.08 -15.86 10.45
CA ALA A 89 -22.05 -14.80 10.68
C ALA A 89 -22.63 -14.27 9.36
N LEU A 90 -21.78 -14.03 8.35
CA LEU A 90 -22.22 -13.62 7.02
C LEU A 90 -23.16 -14.64 6.37
N ILE A 91 -22.87 -15.94 6.51
CA ILE A 91 -23.74 -17.01 6.01
C ILE A 91 -25.12 -16.96 6.68
N LYS A 92 -25.18 -16.71 8.00
CA LYS A 92 -26.45 -16.61 8.73
C LYS A 92 -27.28 -15.39 8.33
N VAL A 93 -26.65 -14.26 8.04
CA VAL A 93 -27.34 -13.00 7.72
C VAL A 93 -27.75 -12.92 6.25
N HIS A 94 -26.85 -13.29 5.33
CA HIS A 94 -27.03 -13.08 3.89
C HIS A 94 -27.23 -14.38 3.09
N GLY A 95 -27.04 -15.54 3.72
CA GLY A 95 -27.09 -16.84 3.06
C GLY A 95 -25.73 -17.31 2.52
N ALA A 96 -25.59 -18.62 2.36
CA ALA A 96 -24.33 -19.27 1.98
C ALA A 96 -23.79 -18.83 0.61
N ASN A 97 -24.70 -18.49 -0.32
CA ASN A 97 -24.39 -18.18 -1.72
C ASN A 97 -24.42 -16.67 -2.01
N ALA A 98 -24.46 -15.82 -0.98
CA ALA A 98 -24.38 -14.38 -1.18
C ALA A 98 -23.06 -14.03 -1.91
N PRO A 99 -23.11 -13.30 -3.04
CA PRO A 99 -21.91 -12.91 -3.76
C PRO A 99 -21.17 -11.83 -2.96
N GLY A 100 -19.89 -12.08 -2.68
CA GLY A 100 -18.96 -11.11 -2.13
C GLY A 100 -17.85 -10.79 -3.13
N LEU A 101 -17.29 -9.58 -3.02
CA LEU A 101 -16.17 -9.15 -3.86
C LEU A 101 -14.88 -9.24 -3.05
N PHE A 102 -13.97 -10.11 -3.48
CA PHE A 102 -12.68 -10.31 -2.85
C PHE A 102 -11.62 -9.52 -3.60
N TYR A 103 -11.05 -8.53 -2.92
CA TYR A 103 -9.91 -7.74 -3.37
C TYR A 103 -8.68 -8.12 -2.57
N THR A 104 -7.56 -8.28 -3.26
CA THR A 104 -6.25 -8.47 -2.61
C THR A 104 -5.36 -7.32 -2.97
N TYR A 105 -4.92 -6.60 -1.95
CA TYR A 105 -3.91 -5.56 -2.03
C TYR A 105 -2.65 -6.04 -1.34
N LYS A 106 -1.51 -5.87 -1.98
CA LYS A 106 -0.20 -6.18 -1.41
C LYS A 106 0.75 -5.04 -1.72
N ASN A 107 1.42 -4.52 -0.67
CA ASN A 107 2.59 -3.67 -0.83
C ASN A 107 3.85 -4.53 -0.62
N GLU A 108 4.68 -4.63 -1.64
CA GLU A 108 5.95 -5.35 -1.62
C GLU A 108 7.11 -4.35 -1.59
N PRO A 109 7.65 -4.03 -0.39
CA PRO A 109 8.87 -3.23 -0.31
C PRO A 109 10.04 -3.99 -0.93
N LYS A 110 10.93 -3.24 -1.58
CA LYS A 110 12.16 -3.76 -2.19
C LYS A 110 13.37 -3.15 -1.49
N GLU A 111 14.17 -2.38 -2.22
CA GLU A 111 15.43 -1.85 -1.76
C GLU A 111 15.25 -0.49 -1.08
N LEU A 112 16.19 -0.21 -0.18
CA LEU A 112 16.36 1.09 0.46
C LEU A 112 17.78 1.53 0.19
N ASN A 113 17.92 2.69 -0.44
CA ASN A 113 19.19 3.31 -0.76
C ASN A 113 19.26 4.70 -0.12
N ILE A 114 20.43 5.04 0.42
CA ILE A 114 20.72 6.38 0.95
C ILE A 114 21.77 7.00 0.05
N VAL A 115 21.48 8.17 -0.50
CA VAL A 115 22.36 8.88 -1.43
C VAL A 115 22.72 10.24 -0.87
N SER A 116 23.99 10.63 -1.00
CA SER A 116 24.50 11.94 -0.55
C SER A 116 24.25 13.02 -1.60
N ASP A 117 22.97 13.29 -1.86
CA ASP A 117 22.51 14.36 -2.74
C ASP A 117 21.17 14.92 -2.22
N ASN A 118 20.80 16.12 -2.67
CA ASN A 118 19.56 16.76 -2.23
C ASN A 118 18.33 16.12 -2.91
N LEU A 119 17.17 16.27 -2.28
CA LEU A 119 15.94 15.61 -2.70
C LEU A 119 15.55 15.96 -4.16
N LEU A 120 15.67 17.23 -4.54
CA LEU A 120 15.29 17.70 -5.88
C LEU A 120 16.20 17.10 -6.96
N SER A 121 17.52 17.12 -6.75
CA SER A 121 18.50 16.50 -7.65
C SER A 121 18.23 15.01 -7.85
N VAL A 122 17.86 14.30 -6.78
CA VAL A 122 17.55 12.86 -6.84
C VAL A 122 16.26 12.61 -7.61
N VAL A 123 15.23 13.43 -7.39
CA VAL A 123 13.96 13.36 -8.13
C VAL A 123 14.20 13.59 -9.63
N ASP A 124 15.00 14.58 -10.00
CA ASP A 124 15.33 14.87 -11.41
C ASP A 124 16.04 13.67 -12.06
N LYS A 125 17.00 13.05 -11.36
CA LYS A 125 17.70 11.85 -11.83
C LYS A 125 16.79 10.62 -11.98
N LEU A 126 15.78 10.47 -11.12
CA LEU A 126 14.79 9.39 -11.20
C LEU A 126 13.74 9.62 -12.30
N ASN A 127 13.63 10.86 -12.80
CA ASN A 127 12.66 11.26 -13.82
C ASN A 127 13.27 11.43 -15.22
N ALA A 128 14.60 11.54 -15.33
CA ALA A 128 15.34 11.49 -16.59
C ALA A 128 15.16 10.15 -17.32
#